data_AF-A0A3E0HAA6-F1
#
_entry.id   AF-A0A3E0HAA6-F1
#
_cell.length_a   1.000
_cell.length_b   1.000
_cell.length_c   1.000
_cell.angle_alpha   90.00
_cell.angle_beta   90.00
_cell.angle_gamma   90.00
#
_symmetry.space_group_name_H-M   'P 1'
#
loop_
_entity.id
_entity.type
_entity.pdbx_description
1 polymer ?
#
loop_
_entity_poly.entity_id
_entity_poly.type
_entity_poly.pdbx_seq_one_letter_code
_entity_poly.pdbx_strand_id
1 'polypeptide(L)'
;MAAEISLGGGYSIDLDDAQKFIDALQNQLQALQETAMQAGRDISVFPPGNDDYSAAWARAANAMAGQHFTWNRGKQQELIALIDKVTDVVNKYKQTEHDNTMRA
;
A
#
# COMPACT_ATOMS: atom_id res chain seq x y z
N MET A 1 -16.82 -26.79 1.85
CA MET A 1 -17.17 -25.43 1.43
C MET A 1 -15.89 -24.62 1.54
N ALA A 2 -15.46 -23.95 0.47
CA ALA A 2 -14.31 -23.05 0.57
C ALA A 2 -14.67 -21.92 1.54
N ALA A 3 -13.81 -21.65 2.50
CA ALA A 3 -14.02 -20.54 3.42
C ALA A 3 -13.58 -19.24 2.71
N GLU A 4 -14.42 -18.22 2.74
CA GLU A 4 -14.17 -16.95 2.06
C GLU A 4 -13.89 -15.82 3.05
N ILE A 5 -12.99 -14.91 2.69
CA ILE A 5 -12.71 -13.67 3.42
C ILE A 5 -13.41 -12.51 2.73
N SER A 6 -14.31 -11.83 3.44
CA SER A 6 -14.88 -10.56 2.94
C SER A 6 -13.89 -9.42 3.12
N LEU A 7 -13.47 -8.82 2.01
CA LEU A 7 -12.55 -7.68 2.01
C LEU A 7 -13.27 -6.34 2.23
N GLY A 8 -14.57 -6.29 1.95
CA GLY A 8 -15.39 -5.08 1.89
C GLY A 8 -15.62 -4.63 0.44
N GLY A 9 -16.60 -3.75 0.22
CA GLY A 9 -16.90 -3.23 -1.13
C GLY A 9 -17.46 -4.26 -2.12
N GLY A 10 -17.98 -5.40 -1.62
CA GLY A 10 -18.55 -6.47 -2.45
C GLY A 10 -17.55 -7.53 -2.92
N TYR A 11 -16.28 -7.44 -2.50
CA TYR A 11 -15.24 -8.40 -2.87
C TYR A 11 -15.03 -9.44 -1.76
N SER A 12 -14.91 -10.71 -2.16
CA SER A 12 -14.43 -11.81 -1.33
C SER A 12 -13.25 -12.53 -2.00
N ILE A 13 -12.44 -13.20 -1.20
CA ILE A 13 -11.33 -14.05 -1.65
C ILE A 13 -11.44 -15.41 -0.98
N ASP A 14 -11.05 -16.46 -1.71
CA ASP A 14 -10.90 -17.80 -1.14
C ASP A 14 -9.72 -17.82 -0.15
N LEU A 15 -9.90 -18.49 0.99
CA LEU A 15 -8.85 -18.61 2.01
C LEU A 15 -7.58 -19.29 1.48
N ASP A 16 -7.72 -20.21 0.53
CA ASP A 16 -6.60 -20.90 -0.12
C ASP A 16 -5.77 -19.95 -1.00
N ASP A 17 -6.38 -18.86 -1.49
CA ASP A 17 -5.73 -17.82 -2.27
C ASP A 17 -5.34 -16.59 -1.42
N ALA A 18 -5.68 -16.57 -0.13
CA ALA A 18 -5.44 -15.42 0.73
C ALA A 18 -3.94 -15.10 0.87
N GLN A 19 -3.06 -16.10 0.86
CA GLN A 19 -1.61 -15.86 0.87
C GLN A 19 -1.14 -15.17 -0.41
N LYS A 20 -1.60 -15.64 -1.59
CA LYS A 20 -1.27 -15.01 -2.88
C LYS A 20 -1.76 -13.57 -2.93
N PHE A 21 -2.93 -13.32 -2.34
CA PHE A 21 -3.47 -11.96 -2.24
C PHE A 21 -2.61 -11.08 -1.33
N ILE A 22 -2.21 -11.57 -0.15
CA ILE A 22 -1.27 -10.86 0.74
C ILE A 22 0.03 -10.55 0.01
N ASP A 23 0.62 -11.53 -0.69
CA ASP A 23 1.87 -11.37 -1.43
C ASP A 23 1.72 -10.31 -2.54
N ALA A 24 0.58 -10.30 -3.24
CA ALA A 24 0.28 -9.28 -4.25
C ALA A 24 0.17 -7.87 -3.64
N LEU A 25 -0.45 -7.73 -2.47
CA LEU A 25 -0.52 -6.44 -1.76
C LEU A 25 0.87 -5.99 -1.28
N GLN A 26 1.69 -6.91 -0.78
CA GLN A 26 3.08 -6.62 -0.38
C GLN A 26 3.93 -6.17 -1.57
N ASN A 27 3.78 -6.81 -2.73
CA ASN A 27 4.47 -6.38 -3.96
C ASN A 27 4.06 -4.96 -4.37
N GLN A 28 2.76 -4.61 -4.26
CA GLN A 28 2.29 -3.25 -4.55
C GLN A 28 2.82 -2.23 -3.53
N LEU A 29 2.88 -2.60 -2.25
CA LEU A 29 3.47 -1.76 -1.21
C LEU A 29 4.95 -1.48 -1.51
N GLN A 30 5.71 -2.51 -1.90
CA GLN A 30 7.12 -2.35 -2.27
C GLN A 30 7.27 -1.44 -3.50
N ALA A 31 6.45 -1.63 -4.55
CA ALA A 31 6.47 -0.78 -5.73
C ALA A 31 6.18 0.70 -5.40
N LEU A 32 5.24 0.98 -4.50
CA LEU A 32 4.95 2.33 -4.03
C LEU A 32 6.12 2.94 -3.25
N GLN A 33 6.79 2.14 -2.41
CA GLN A 33 7.97 2.56 -1.66
C GLN A 33 9.13 2.88 -2.59
N GLU A 34 9.41 2.03 -3.58
CA GLU A 34 10.45 2.26 -4.59
C GLU A 34 10.17 3.52 -5.41
N THR A 35 8.92 3.68 -5.89
CA THR A 35 8.49 4.86 -6.62
C THR A 35 8.64 6.12 -5.78
N ALA A 36 8.29 6.07 -4.49
CA ALA A 36 8.48 7.18 -3.56
C ALA A 36 9.97 7.51 -3.36
N MET A 37 10.85 6.52 -3.19
CA MET A 37 12.28 6.77 -3.06
C MET A 37 12.88 7.39 -4.33
N GLN A 38 12.46 6.91 -5.50
CA GLN A 38 12.96 7.40 -6.79
C GLN A 38 12.48 8.81 -7.08
N ALA A 39 11.17 9.06 -6.93
CA ALA A 39 10.59 10.39 -6.97
C ALA A 39 11.26 11.33 -5.95
N GLY A 40 11.58 10.83 -4.75
CA GLY A 40 12.37 11.49 -3.69
C GLY A 40 13.65 12.16 -4.19
N ARG A 41 14.38 11.45 -5.04
CA ARG A 41 15.67 11.89 -5.58
C ARG A 41 15.52 12.84 -6.75
N ASP A 42 14.47 12.67 -7.55
CA ASP A 42 14.29 13.40 -8.80
C ASP A 42 13.57 14.75 -8.62
N ILE A 43 12.92 14.96 -7.48
CA ILE A 43 11.94 16.04 -7.30
C ILE A 43 12.52 17.39 -6.85
N SER A 44 13.68 17.43 -6.18
CA SER A 44 14.20 18.69 -5.67
C SER A 44 14.73 19.54 -6.83
N VAL A 45 13.83 20.28 -7.47
CA VAL A 45 14.18 21.03 -8.68
C VAL A 45 14.73 22.39 -8.29
N PHE A 46 15.94 22.66 -8.76
CA PHE A 46 16.53 23.99 -8.74
C PHE A 46 15.87 24.87 -9.82
N PRO A 47 15.71 26.18 -9.57
CA PRO A 47 15.18 27.07 -10.58
C PRO A 47 16.09 27.04 -11.83
N PRO A 48 15.53 26.95 -13.05
CA PRO A 48 16.31 26.85 -14.29
C PRO A 48 17.05 28.16 -14.65
N GLY A 49 16.78 29.25 -13.94
CA GLY A 49 17.40 30.55 -14.10
C GLY A 49 17.29 31.39 -12.82
N ASN A 50 17.93 32.56 -12.82
CA ASN A 50 17.96 33.49 -11.68
C ASN A 50 16.83 34.54 -11.72
N ASP A 51 15.78 34.31 -12.51
CA ASP A 51 14.63 35.20 -12.62
C ASP A 51 13.44 34.74 -11.77
N ASP A 52 12.50 35.67 -11.53
CA ASP A 52 11.33 35.42 -10.68
C ASP A 52 10.42 34.30 -11.22
N TYR A 53 10.34 34.12 -12.54
CA TYR A 53 9.54 33.04 -13.13
C TYR A 53 10.18 31.68 -12.88
N SER A 54 11.50 31.57 -13.05
CA SER A 54 12.26 30.36 -12.71
C SER A 54 12.10 29.98 -11.23
N ALA A 55 12.13 30.96 -10.32
CA ALA A 55 11.89 30.74 -8.89
C ALA A 55 10.43 30.34 -8.57
N ALA A 56 9.45 30.94 -9.26
CA ALA A 56 8.04 30.56 -9.11
C ALA A 56 7.77 29.14 -9.61
N TRP A 57 8.35 28.76 -10.76
CA TRP A 57 8.23 27.41 -11.31
C TRP A 57 8.82 26.37 -10.36
N ALA A 58 10.04 26.59 -9.85
CA ALA A 58 10.67 25.68 -8.89
C ALA A 58 9.82 25.50 -7.63
N ARG A 59 9.21 26.58 -7.10
CA ARG A 59 8.29 26.48 -5.96
C ARG A 59 7.06 25.63 -6.27
N ALA A 60 6.43 25.82 -7.42
CA ALA A 60 5.27 25.03 -7.83
C ALA A 60 5.60 23.55 -8.03
N ALA A 61 6.72 23.26 -8.69
CA ALA A 61 7.21 21.88 -8.90
C ALA A 61 7.47 21.17 -7.56
N ASN A 62 8.21 21.82 -6.65
CA ASN A 62 8.48 21.27 -5.32
C ASN A 62 7.19 21.09 -4.49
N ALA A 63 6.20 21.98 -4.62
CA ALA A 63 4.92 21.85 -3.92
C ALA A 63 4.10 20.65 -4.44
N MET A 64 3.97 20.49 -5.76
CA MET A 64 3.30 19.33 -6.36
C MET A 64 3.94 18.02 -5.92
N ALA A 65 5.26 18.00 -5.88
CA ALA A 65 5.98 16.84 -5.45
C ALA A 65 5.78 16.51 -3.95
N GLY A 66 5.76 17.53 -3.08
CA GLY A 66 5.39 17.38 -1.68
C GLY A 66 3.99 16.77 -1.49
N GLN A 67 3.02 17.18 -2.32
CA GLN A 67 1.69 16.59 -2.33
C GLN A 67 1.72 15.12 -2.77
N HIS A 68 2.50 14.79 -3.82
CA HIS A 68 2.65 13.41 -4.28
C HIS A 68 3.26 12.49 -3.22
N PHE A 69 4.27 12.94 -2.46
CA PHE A 69 4.80 12.17 -1.32
C PHE A 69 3.74 11.91 -0.26
N THR A 70 2.95 12.93 0.07
CA THR A 70 1.90 12.82 1.07
C THR A 70 0.84 11.81 0.63
N TRP A 71 0.41 11.88 -0.63
CA TRP A 71 -0.53 10.92 -1.22
C TRP A 71 0.04 9.50 -1.24
N ASN A 72 1.27 9.31 -1.70
CA ASN A 72 1.91 7.99 -1.77
C ASN A 72 2.02 7.37 -0.36
N ARG A 73 2.45 8.15 0.64
CA ARG A 73 2.48 7.71 2.04
C ARG A 73 1.10 7.28 2.55
N GLY A 74 0.05 8.02 2.21
CA GLY A 74 -1.33 7.64 2.53
C GLY A 74 -1.71 6.30 1.92
N LYS A 75 -1.35 6.06 0.64
CA LYS A 75 -1.61 4.76 -0.03
C LYS A 75 -0.82 3.61 0.56
N GLN A 76 0.42 3.83 0.97
CA GLN A 76 1.18 2.81 1.71
C GLN A 76 0.49 2.45 3.03
N GLN A 77 -0.02 3.43 3.77
CA GLN A 77 -0.75 3.17 5.03
C GLN A 77 -2.06 2.40 4.80
N GLU A 78 -2.83 2.74 3.76
CA GLU A 78 -4.02 2.00 3.37
C GLU A 78 -3.70 0.53 3.03
N LEU A 79 -2.63 0.30 2.27
CA LEU A 79 -2.16 -1.05 1.89
C LEU A 79 -1.70 -1.86 3.11
N ILE A 80 -0.92 -1.26 4.00
CA ILE A 80 -0.48 -1.92 5.25
C ILE A 80 -1.69 -2.33 6.08
N ALA A 81 -2.66 -1.42 6.28
CA ALA A 81 -3.87 -1.73 7.04
C ALA A 81 -4.69 -2.86 6.39
N LEU A 82 -4.73 -2.93 5.05
CA LEU A 82 -5.40 -4.01 4.35
C LEU A 82 -4.66 -5.36 4.51
N ILE A 83 -3.32 -5.36 4.39
CA ILE A 83 -2.48 -6.53 4.61
C ILE A 83 -2.69 -7.07 6.03
N ASP A 84 -2.65 -6.21 7.04
CA ASP A 84 -2.84 -6.58 8.45
C ASP A 84 -4.22 -7.20 8.65
N LYS A 85 -5.27 -6.55 8.11
CA LYS A 85 -6.64 -7.06 8.19
C LYS A 85 -6.78 -8.45 7.58
N VAL A 86 -6.24 -8.67 6.37
CA VAL A 86 -6.33 -9.98 5.70
C VAL A 86 -5.53 -11.03 6.48
N THR A 87 -4.33 -10.69 6.93
CA THR A 87 -3.46 -11.58 7.71
C THR A 87 -4.13 -12.00 9.02
N ASP A 88 -4.77 -11.08 9.73
CA ASP A 88 -5.52 -11.37 10.95
C ASP A 88 -6.69 -12.33 10.71
N VAL A 89 -7.43 -12.15 9.60
CA VAL A 89 -8.53 -13.06 9.26
C VAL A 89 -7.99 -14.46 8.95
N VAL A 90 -6.92 -14.56 8.16
CA VAL A 90 -6.28 -15.84 7.83
C VAL A 90 -5.79 -16.55 9.10
N ASN A 91 -5.15 -15.82 10.02
CA ASN A 91 -4.65 -16.39 11.27
C ASN A 91 -5.78 -16.89 12.17
N LYS A 92 -6.87 -16.12 12.31
CA LYS A 92 -8.05 -16.53 13.06
C LYS A 92 -8.70 -17.79 12.48
N TYR A 93 -8.77 -17.87 11.15
CA TYR A 93 -9.29 -19.06 10.48
C TYR A 93 -8.42 -20.30 10.77
N LYS A 94 -7.10 -20.19 10.58
CA LYS A 94 -6.15 -21.28 10.86
C LYS A 94 -6.23 -21.75 12.32
N GLN A 95 -6.37 -20.83 13.26
CA GLN A 95 -6.52 -21.15 14.67
C GLN A 95 -7.84 -21.88 14.96
N THR A 96 -8.94 -21.43 14.35
CA THR A 96 -10.25 -22.08 14.50
C THR A 96 -10.26 -23.50 13.93
N GLU A 97 -9.66 -23.72 12.76
CA GLU A 97 -9.51 -25.05 12.17
C GLU A 97 -8.65 -25.97 13.05
N HIS A 98 -7.56 -25.44 13.61
CA HIS A 98 -6.71 -26.20 14.54
C HIS A 98 -7.48 -26.62 15.81
N ASP A 99 -8.22 -25.69 16.42
CA ASP A 99 -9.01 -25.95 17.62
C ASP A 99 -10.14 -26.97 17.36
N ASN A 100 -10.78 -26.91 16.19
CA ASN A 100 -11.79 -27.88 15.77
C ASN A 100 -11.18 -29.27 15.55
N THR A 101 -9.99 -29.34 14.96
CA THR A 101 -9.28 -30.60 14.71
C THR A 101 -8.82 -31.26 16.02
N MET A 102 -8.45 -30.49 17.05
CA MET A 102 -8.08 -31.03 18.37
C MET A 102 -9.29 -31.48 19.21
N ARG A 103 -10.49 -31.01 18.87
CA ARG A 103 -11.75 -31.34 19.58
C ARG A 103 -12.48 -32.55 18.98
N ALA A 104 -12.16 -32.92 17.74
CA ALA A 104 -12.72 -34.06 17.02
C ALA A 104 -11.98 -35.37 17.36
#